data_AF-A0A7C2ED13-F1
#
_entry.id   AF-A0A7C2ED13-F1
#
_cell.length_a   1.000
_cell.length_b   1.000
_cell.length_c   1.000
_cell.angle_alpha   90.00
_cell.angle_beta   90.00
_cell.angle_gamma   90.00
#
_symmetry.space_group_name_H-M   'P 1'
#
loop_
_entity.id
_entity.type
_entity.pdbx_description
1 polymer ?
#
loop_
_entity_poly.entity_id
_entity_poly.type
_entity_poly.pdbx_seq_one_letter_code
_entity_poly.pdbx_strand_id
1 'polypeptide(L)'
;MKHRHWILTILFVTALSAMFAGAPLAKPPVSEQPAEDEEFDQTAPDTPLPPGIKERVFIHLPRAHKPGHLGTCTQTTNAGINDYGLAGWRLPDAGITWRLNPSTVPSSVGVPAAVTALTAAFATWTAADEKEKFFQGANTSVNRSRLDFVNAVFWGKVSAGAIAITYIRYYTATGIVADVDTVFNSRYPWAVFNPISDSECQSTPDAYDVENIAVHEFGHWVGLDDLYDVLDKDLTMYGYGAGGELKKRTLGTGDITGVNEVAP
;
A
#
# COMPACT_ATOMS: atom_id res chain seq x y z
N MET A 1 -86.10 -32.60 -29.02
CA MET A 1 -86.33 -32.40 -30.47
C MET A 1 -86.01 -30.96 -30.83
N LYS A 2 -85.32 -30.77 -31.97
CA LYS A 2 -84.92 -29.50 -32.65
C LYS A 2 -83.85 -28.66 -31.93
N HIS A 3 -82.83 -28.08 -32.55
CA HIS A 3 -82.02 -28.33 -33.76
C HIS A 3 -80.92 -27.24 -33.73
N ARG A 4 -79.66 -27.60 -34.05
CA ARG A 4 -78.56 -26.85 -34.74
C ARG A 4 -78.35 -25.36 -34.36
N HIS A 5 -77.13 -24.88 -34.15
CA HIS A 5 -76.12 -24.66 -35.19
C HIS A 5 -74.73 -24.51 -34.58
N TRP A 6 -73.74 -25.10 -35.26
CA TRP A 6 -72.31 -24.93 -35.02
C TRP A 6 -71.82 -23.74 -35.85
N ILE A 7 -71.00 -22.87 -35.26
CA ILE A 7 -70.15 -21.93 -35.99
C ILE A 7 -68.73 -22.14 -35.47
N LEU A 8 -67.87 -22.58 -36.39
CA LEU A 8 -66.44 -22.81 -36.22
C LEU A 8 -65.73 -21.50 -36.59
N THR A 9 -65.11 -20.82 -35.63
CA THR A 9 -64.31 -19.61 -35.92
C THR A 9 -62.88 -20.03 -36.23
N ILE A 10 -62.48 -19.86 -37.49
CA ILE A 10 -61.11 -20.04 -37.98
C ILE A 10 -60.31 -18.78 -37.60
N LEU A 11 -59.34 -18.90 -36.70
CA LEU A 11 -58.33 -17.86 -36.47
C LEU A 11 -57.11 -18.16 -37.35
N PHE A 12 -56.84 -17.25 -38.30
CA PHE A 12 -55.59 -17.19 -39.04
C PHE A 12 -54.47 -16.78 -38.08
N VAL A 13 -53.52 -17.69 -37.81
CA VAL A 13 -52.25 -17.34 -37.16
C VAL A 13 -51.25 -17.00 -38.26
N THR A 14 -50.89 -15.73 -38.36
CA THR A 14 -49.78 -15.24 -39.18
C THR A 14 -48.46 -15.73 -38.57
N ALA A 15 -47.72 -16.54 -39.33
CA ALA A 15 -46.38 -16.96 -38.96
C ALA A 15 -45.40 -15.77 -39.14
N LEU A 16 -44.99 -15.16 -38.02
CA LEU A 16 -43.90 -14.19 -38.00
C LEU A 16 -42.58 -14.97 -38.03
N SER A 17 -41.89 -14.94 -39.17
CA SER A 17 -40.53 -15.47 -39.29
C SER A 17 -39.57 -14.55 -38.55
N ALA A 18 -39.12 -14.93 -37.36
CA ALA A 18 -38.03 -14.26 -36.67
C ALA A 18 -36.71 -14.68 -37.33
N MET A 19 -36.06 -13.74 -38.02
CA MET A 19 -34.67 -13.88 -38.42
C MET A 19 -33.79 -13.90 -37.16
N PHE A 20 -33.15 -15.02 -36.86
CA PHE A 20 -32.07 -15.07 -35.90
C PHE A 20 -30.85 -14.37 -36.51
N ALA A 21 -30.66 -13.09 -36.20
CA ALA A 21 -29.36 -12.46 -36.30
C ALA A 21 -28.48 -13.06 -35.19
N GLY A 22 -27.49 -13.87 -35.56
CA GLY A 22 -26.50 -14.38 -34.64
C GLY A 22 -25.75 -13.22 -33.99
N ALA A 23 -25.96 -13.01 -32.69
CA ALA A 23 -25.09 -12.14 -31.91
C ALA A 23 -23.68 -12.77 -31.89
N PRO A 24 -22.61 -11.98 -32.04
CA PRO A 24 -21.26 -12.51 -31.85
C PRO A 24 -21.16 -13.00 -30.40
N LEU A 25 -20.68 -14.24 -30.22
CA LEU A 25 -20.39 -14.77 -28.90
C LEU A 25 -19.51 -13.76 -28.15
N ALA A 26 -20.04 -13.21 -27.06
CA ALA A 26 -19.25 -12.43 -26.13
C ALA A 26 -18.11 -13.32 -25.63
N LYS A 27 -16.88 -12.87 -25.87
CA LYS A 27 -15.69 -13.47 -25.29
C LYS A 27 -15.90 -13.53 -23.77
N PRO A 28 -15.70 -14.67 -23.11
CA PRO A 28 -15.82 -14.74 -21.66
C PRO A 28 -14.92 -13.67 -21.03
N PRO A 29 -15.31 -13.08 -19.88
CA PRO A 29 -14.47 -12.11 -19.21
C PRO A 29 -13.08 -12.73 -19.04
N VAL A 30 -12.09 -12.05 -19.59
CA VAL A 30 -10.68 -12.37 -19.36
C VAL A 30 -10.53 -12.37 -17.84
N SER A 31 -10.25 -13.53 -17.27
CA SER A 31 -9.84 -13.65 -15.88
C SER A 31 -8.78 -12.59 -15.62
N GLU A 32 -8.98 -11.74 -14.61
CA GLU A 32 -7.90 -10.95 -14.02
C GLU A 32 -6.88 -11.96 -13.49
N GLN A 33 -5.97 -12.38 -14.37
CA GLN A 33 -4.72 -12.95 -13.94
C GLN A 33 -4.01 -11.83 -13.18
N PRO A 34 -3.52 -12.09 -11.96
CA PRO A 34 -2.59 -11.19 -11.31
C PRO A 34 -1.48 -10.88 -12.31
N ALA A 35 -1.03 -9.63 -12.35
CA ALA A 35 0.20 -9.31 -13.05
C ALA A 35 1.25 -10.32 -12.58
N GLU A 36 1.87 -11.02 -13.53
CA GLU A 36 2.90 -12.00 -13.25
C GLU A 36 3.87 -11.44 -12.22
N ASP A 37 4.17 -12.28 -11.23
CA ASP A 37 5.08 -12.06 -10.13
C ASP A 37 6.50 -11.80 -10.66
N GLU A 38 6.73 -10.65 -11.30
CA GLU A 38 8.05 -10.04 -11.27
C GLU A 38 8.23 -9.55 -9.84
N GLU A 39 8.53 -10.52 -8.95
CA GLU A 39 9.38 -10.34 -7.80
C GLU A 39 10.53 -9.47 -8.30
N PHE A 40 10.40 -8.16 -8.07
CA PHE A 40 11.37 -7.19 -8.54
C PHE A 40 12.67 -7.61 -7.87
N ASP A 41 13.54 -8.23 -8.68
CA ASP A 41 14.81 -8.82 -8.27
C ASP A 41 15.44 -7.92 -7.21
N GLN A 42 15.58 -8.46 -5.99
CA GLN A 42 16.12 -7.77 -4.82
C GLN A 42 17.33 -6.99 -5.28
N THR A 43 17.15 -5.68 -5.52
CA THR A 43 18.16 -4.92 -6.25
C THR A 43 19.41 -4.97 -5.39
N ALA A 44 20.43 -5.70 -5.84
CA ALA A 44 21.65 -5.86 -5.07
C ALA A 44 22.12 -4.47 -4.64
N PRO A 45 22.49 -4.28 -3.36
CA PRO A 45 22.82 -2.95 -2.87
C PRO A 45 23.92 -2.35 -3.73
N ASP A 46 23.78 -1.06 -4.06
CA ASP A 46 24.72 -0.29 -4.89
C ASP A 46 26.18 -0.38 -4.40
N THR A 47 26.38 -0.74 -3.13
CA THR A 47 27.68 -0.95 -2.51
C THR A 47 27.68 -2.29 -1.76
N PRO A 48 28.75 -3.11 -1.87
CA PRO A 48 28.85 -4.35 -1.11
C PRO A 48 28.72 -4.08 0.40
N LEU A 49 27.82 -4.82 1.05
CA LEU A 49 27.62 -4.73 2.49
C LEU A 49 28.79 -5.40 3.24
N PRO A 50 29.15 -4.90 4.42
CA PRO A 50 30.15 -5.55 5.26
C PRO A 50 29.65 -6.93 5.73
N PRO A 51 30.57 -7.86 6.07
CA PRO A 51 30.20 -9.15 6.63
C PRO A 51 29.25 -9.01 7.84
N GLY A 52 28.22 -9.85 7.89
CA GLY A 52 27.26 -9.88 8.98
C GLY A 52 26.07 -8.92 8.85
N ILE A 53 26.03 -8.07 7.81
CA ILE A 53 24.87 -7.23 7.47
C ILE A 53 24.21 -7.76 6.19
N LYS A 54 22.88 -7.85 6.21
CA LYS A 54 22.05 -8.10 5.02
C LYS A 54 21.12 -6.92 4.77
N GLU A 55 20.70 -6.78 3.53
CA GLU A 55 19.66 -5.84 3.11
C GLU A 55 18.43 -6.63 2.63
N ARG A 56 17.25 -6.10 2.94
CA ARG A 56 15.98 -6.49 2.33
C ARG A 56 15.27 -5.23 1.83
N VAL A 57 14.67 -5.31 0.66
CA VAL A 57 14.00 -4.19 -0.03
C VAL A 57 12.52 -4.52 -0.15
N PHE A 58 11.67 -3.60 0.28
CA PHE A 58 10.22 -3.65 0.10
C PHE A 58 9.79 -2.61 -0.92
N ILE A 59 8.89 -3.01 -1.80
CA ILE A 59 8.40 -2.15 -2.90
C ILE A 59 6.89 -2.10 -2.81
N HIS A 60 6.37 -0.97 -2.38
CA HIS A 60 4.93 -0.74 -2.31
C HIS A 60 4.42 -0.34 -3.69
N LEU A 61 3.51 -1.15 -4.25
CA LEU A 61 3.03 -1.00 -5.62
C LEU A 61 1.63 -0.39 -5.67
N PRO A 62 1.24 0.26 -6.79
CA PRO A 62 -0.13 0.68 -7.02
C PRO A 62 -1.04 -0.54 -7.24
N ARG A 63 -2.23 -0.53 -6.62
CA ARG A 63 -3.27 -1.57 -6.78
C ARG A 63 -3.77 -1.74 -8.21
N ALA A 64 -3.74 -0.67 -9.00
CA ALA A 64 -4.01 -0.74 -10.43
C ALA A 64 -3.26 0.36 -11.20
N HIS A 65 -2.70 0.02 -12.35
CA HIS A 65 -2.11 0.98 -13.30
C HIS A 65 -3.14 1.77 -14.14
N LYS A 66 -4.44 1.72 -13.79
CA LYS A 66 -5.50 2.37 -14.57
C LYS A 66 -5.83 3.75 -13.98
N PRO A 67 -5.84 4.84 -14.79
CA PRO A 67 -6.25 6.16 -14.33
C PRO A 67 -7.64 6.14 -13.70
N GLY A 68 -7.82 6.83 -12.55
CA GLY A 68 -9.12 6.98 -11.89
C GLY A 68 -9.55 5.85 -10.95
N HIS A 69 -8.67 4.90 -10.60
CA HIS A 69 -8.98 4.00 -9.48
C HIS A 69 -8.79 4.73 -8.15
N LEU A 70 -9.90 5.22 -7.62
CA LEU A 70 -9.98 5.85 -6.31
C LEU A 70 -9.74 4.80 -5.22
N GLY A 71 -8.77 5.08 -4.35
CA GLY A 71 -8.70 4.47 -3.03
C GLY A 71 -9.86 4.93 -2.16
N THR A 72 -10.07 4.26 -1.03
CA THR A 72 -11.10 4.65 -0.08
C THR A 72 -10.60 5.83 0.75
N CYS A 73 -11.28 6.97 0.66
CA CYS A 73 -10.98 8.21 1.38
C CYS A 73 -11.34 8.18 2.87
N THR A 74 -11.47 6.99 3.46
CA THR A 74 -11.84 6.79 4.86
C THR A 74 -10.78 5.94 5.53
N GLN A 75 -10.42 6.31 6.75
CA GLN A 75 -9.65 5.42 7.62
C GLN A 75 -10.50 4.21 7.98
N THR A 76 -9.91 3.02 8.00
CA THR A 76 -10.61 1.79 8.36
C THR A 76 -9.69 0.89 9.17
N THR A 77 -10.23 0.24 10.18
CA THR A 77 -9.58 -0.90 10.81
C THR A 77 -10.27 -2.17 10.35
N ASN A 78 -9.51 -3.21 10.03
CA ASN A 78 -10.09 -4.52 9.77
C ASN A 78 -9.91 -5.41 11.01
N ALA A 79 -10.97 -5.51 11.80
CA ALA A 79 -10.99 -6.33 13.01
C ALA A 79 -11.29 -7.82 12.75
N GLY A 80 -11.65 -8.17 11.50
CA GLY A 80 -12.06 -9.53 11.14
C GLY A 80 -10.92 -10.39 10.59
N ILE A 81 -9.78 -9.78 10.22
CA ILE A 81 -8.63 -10.45 9.62
C ILE A 81 -7.45 -10.34 10.58
N ASN A 82 -6.92 -11.51 10.96
CA ASN A 82 -5.75 -11.65 11.82
C ASN A 82 -4.63 -12.37 11.06
N ASP A 83 -4.26 -11.83 9.91
CA ASP A 83 -3.11 -12.29 9.12
C ASP A 83 -1.97 -11.28 9.24
N TYR A 84 -0.74 -11.78 9.28
CA TYR A 84 0.47 -10.99 9.37
C TYR A 84 1.69 -11.78 8.88
N GLY A 85 2.64 -11.08 8.29
CA GLY A 85 3.96 -11.61 7.96
C GLY A 85 5.03 -11.00 8.84
N LEU A 86 6.02 -11.79 9.24
CA LEU A 86 7.21 -11.31 9.97
C LEU A 86 8.42 -11.30 9.05
N ALA A 87 9.12 -10.18 9.01
CA ALA A 87 10.25 -9.97 8.11
C ALA A 87 11.60 -10.48 8.67
N GLY A 88 11.64 -10.80 9.97
CA GLY A 88 12.79 -11.43 10.63
C GLY A 88 13.82 -10.47 11.22
N TRP A 89 13.43 -9.23 11.48
CA TRP A 89 14.20 -8.28 12.29
C TRP A 89 13.30 -7.53 13.26
N ARG A 90 13.96 -6.77 14.13
CA ARG A 90 13.34 -5.92 15.14
C ARG A 90 14.18 -4.68 15.39
N LEU A 91 13.56 -3.64 15.94
CA LEU A 91 14.27 -2.40 16.27
C LEU A 91 15.22 -2.59 17.48
N PRO A 92 16.28 -1.77 17.58
CA PRO A 92 17.07 -1.69 18.81
C PRO A 92 16.19 -1.33 20.02
N ASP A 93 16.45 -1.89 21.19
CA ASP A 93 15.65 -1.61 22.42
C ASP A 93 15.62 -0.12 22.81
N ALA A 94 16.67 0.61 22.41
CA ALA A 94 16.81 2.05 22.60
C ALA A 94 15.94 2.87 21.63
N GLY A 95 15.32 2.24 20.63
CA GLY A 95 14.61 2.88 19.53
C GLY A 95 15.51 3.30 18.39
N ILE A 96 14.88 3.92 17.39
CA ILE A 96 15.53 4.40 16.18
C ILE A 96 15.32 5.91 16.01
N THR A 97 16.34 6.62 15.53
CA THR A 97 16.23 8.04 15.19
C THR A 97 16.11 8.19 13.68
N TRP A 98 14.99 8.72 13.21
CA TRP A 98 14.74 8.99 11.78
C TRP A 98 15.09 10.44 11.42
N ARG A 99 15.46 10.67 10.16
CA ARG A 99 15.83 12.00 9.66
C ARG A 99 15.20 12.28 8.31
N LEU A 100 14.48 13.39 8.21
CA LEU A 100 13.91 13.87 6.95
C LEU A 100 14.98 14.56 6.11
N ASN A 101 14.98 14.33 4.79
CA ASN A 101 15.59 15.27 3.84
C ASN A 101 14.56 16.31 3.39
N PRO A 102 14.52 17.51 4.00
CA PRO A 102 13.49 18.51 3.71
C PRO A 102 13.57 19.06 2.29
N SER A 103 14.75 19.02 1.65
CA SER A 103 14.94 19.54 0.29
C SER A 103 14.25 18.71 -0.78
N THR A 104 13.86 17.48 -0.44
CA THR A 104 13.18 16.55 -1.36
C THR A 104 11.65 16.59 -1.23
N VAL A 105 11.12 17.18 -0.15
CA VAL A 105 9.68 17.18 0.12
C VAL A 105 8.94 17.91 -1.01
N PRO A 106 7.90 17.28 -1.61
CA PRO A 106 7.10 17.92 -2.65
C PRO A 106 6.50 19.24 -2.17
N SER A 107 6.51 20.26 -3.02
CA SER A 107 5.91 21.56 -2.69
C SER A 107 4.41 21.48 -2.42
N SER A 108 3.72 20.49 -3.01
CA SER A 108 2.30 20.20 -2.75
C SER A 108 2.02 19.76 -1.31
N VAL A 109 3.02 19.21 -0.63
CA VAL A 109 2.95 18.77 0.78
C VAL A 109 3.53 19.86 1.69
N GLY A 110 4.74 20.30 1.39
CA GLY A 110 5.49 21.22 2.25
C GLY A 110 6.11 20.52 3.49
N VAL A 111 7.30 20.99 3.88
CA VAL A 111 8.09 20.35 4.95
C VAL A 111 7.33 20.21 6.28
N PRO A 112 6.60 21.22 6.79
CA PRO A 112 5.88 21.08 8.06
C PRO A 112 4.82 19.98 8.03
N ALA A 113 4.02 19.90 6.96
CA ALA A 113 2.97 18.89 6.84
C ALA A 113 3.57 17.49 6.68
N ALA A 114 4.68 17.35 5.93
CA ALA A 114 5.41 16.09 5.84
C ALA A 114 5.92 15.63 7.21
N VAL A 115 6.53 16.52 7.99
CA VAL A 115 6.99 16.17 9.36
C VAL A 115 5.82 15.72 10.23
N THR A 116 4.68 16.42 10.20
CA THR A 116 3.49 16.03 10.97
C THR A 116 2.98 14.65 10.54
N ALA A 117 2.83 14.40 9.24
CA ALA A 117 2.34 13.12 8.71
C ALA A 117 3.29 11.95 9.05
N LEU A 118 4.59 12.12 8.87
CA LEU A 118 5.59 11.08 9.19
C LEU A 118 5.66 10.81 10.70
N THR A 119 5.56 11.85 11.54
CA THR A 119 5.52 11.69 13.00
C THR A 119 4.26 10.94 13.44
N ALA A 120 3.11 11.24 12.86
CA ALA A 120 1.87 10.52 13.12
C ALA A 120 1.99 9.05 12.72
N ALA A 121 2.59 8.76 11.56
CA ALA A 121 2.78 7.39 11.10
C ALA A 121 3.66 6.55 12.04
N PHE A 122 4.75 7.11 12.57
CA PHE A 122 5.53 6.42 13.60
C PHE A 122 4.76 6.24 14.92
N ALA A 123 3.99 7.25 15.34
CA ALA A 123 3.18 7.17 16.54
C ALA A 123 2.10 6.09 16.46
N THR A 124 1.58 5.78 15.27
CA THR A 124 0.65 4.65 15.05
C THR A 124 1.26 3.32 15.48
N TRP A 125 2.54 3.07 15.17
CA TRP A 125 3.23 1.85 15.58
C TRP A 125 3.58 1.84 17.08
N THR A 126 4.08 2.96 17.62
CA THR A 126 4.32 3.10 19.08
C THR A 126 3.04 2.89 19.91
N ALA A 127 1.88 3.30 19.39
CA ALA A 127 0.61 3.09 20.06
C ALA A 127 0.15 1.62 20.05
N ALA A 128 0.62 0.83 19.09
CA ALA A 128 0.29 -0.59 18.96
C ALA A 128 1.22 -1.48 19.81
N ASP A 129 2.49 -1.12 19.91
CA ASP A 129 3.45 -1.69 20.85
C ASP A 129 4.42 -0.59 21.34
N GLU A 130 4.41 -0.30 22.65
CA GLU A 130 5.26 0.71 23.29
C GLU A 130 6.78 0.38 23.21
N LYS A 131 7.13 -0.84 22.82
CA LYS A 131 8.53 -1.21 22.52
C LYS A 131 9.05 -0.51 21.26
N GLU A 132 8.17 -0.18 20.33
CA GLU A 132 8.53 0.50 19.07
C GLU A 132 8.74 2.00 19.32
N LYS A 133 10.00 2.40 19.41
CA LYS A 133 10.41 3.76 19.82
C LYS A 133 11.05 4.51 18.66
N PHE A 134 10.48 5.67 18.34
CA PHE A 134 10.94 6.53 17.24
C PHE A 134 11.25 7.94 17.73
N PHE A 135 12.36 8.49 17.27
CA PHE A 135 12.78 9.85 17.58
C PHE A 135 13.06 10.63 16.30
N GLN A 136 12.49 11.82 16.15
CA GLN A 136 12.87 12.71 15.05
C GLN A 136 14.24 13.34 15.36
N GLY A 137 15.21 13.07 14.49
CA GLY A 137 16.53 13.69 14.53
C GLY A 137 16.61 15.00 13.73
N ALA A 138 17.82 15.58 13.69
CA ALA A 138 18.10 16.70 12.80
C ALA A 138 17.92 16.30 11.32
N ASN A 139 17.55 17.26 10.47
CA ASN A 139 17.44 17.06 9.03
C ASN A 139 18.72 16.45 8.43
N THR A 140 18.54 15.67 7.36
CA THR A 140 19.63 15.08 6.58
C THR A 140 19.65 15.63 5.15
N SER A 141 20.74 15.39 4.42
CA SER A 141 20.85 15.63 2.97
C SER A 141 20.83 14.33 2.16
N VAL A 142 20.65 13.18 2.82
CA VAL A 142 20.54 11.86 2.17
C VAL A 142 19.41 11.88 1.14
N ASN A 143 19.72 11.49 -0.09
CA ASN A 143 18.79 11.48 -1.23
C ASN A 143 18.91 10.19 -2.06
N ARG A 144 19.60 9.19 -1.52
CA ARG A 144 19.77 7.85 -2.07
C ARG A 144 20.00 6.87 -0.93
N SER A 145 19.44 5.68 -1.05
CA SER A 145 19.64 4.64 -0.04
C SER A 145 21.07 4.08 -0.11
N ARG A 146 21.67 3.85 1.05
CA ARG A 146 22.97 3.17 1.24
C ARG A 146 23.20 2.94 2.73
N LEU A 147 24.06 1.99 3.10
CA LEU A 147 24.50 1.85 4.48
C LEU A 147 25.35 3.06 4.91
N ASP A 148 24.74 4.06 5.54
CA ASP A 148 25.42 5.23 6.11
C ASP A 148 25.08 5.49 7.59
N PHE A 149 24.29 4.59 8.20
CA PHE A 149 23.78 4.66 9.57
C PHE A 149 22.91 5.89 9.82
N VAL A 150 22.30 6.43 8.76
CA VAL A 150 21.33 7.49 8.83
C VAL A 150 19.99 6.93 8.40
N ASN A 151 19.06 6.80 9.35
CA ASN A 151 17.73 6.31 9.01
C ASN A 151 16.94 7.41 8.27
N ALA A 152 17.03 7.43 6.94
CA ALA A 152 16.58 8.57 6.15
C ALA A 152 15.17 8.36 5.60
N VAL A 153 14.40 9.45 5.61
CA VAL A 153 13.13 9.53 4.91
C VAL A 153 13.23 10.66 3.89
N PHE A 154 12.98 10.36 2.62
CA PHE A 154 13.11 11.34 1.54
C PHE A 154 12.26 10.99 0.32
N TRP A 155 12.08 11.96 -0.58
CA TRP A 155 11.48 11.74 -1.89
C TRP A 155 12.57 11.63 -2.95
N GLY A 156 12.47 10.61 -3.79
CA GLY A 156 13.50 10.28 -4.78
C GLY A 156 12.91 9.77 -6.07
N LYS A 157 13.75 9.66 -7.11
CA LYS A 157 13.37 8.94 -8.34
C LYS A 157 13.65 7.47 -8.12
N VAL A 158 12.60 6.67 -8.04
CA VAL A 158 12.68 5.20 -7.97
C VAL A 158 12.07 4.57 -9.23
N SER A 159 11.97 3.23 -9.28
CA SER A 159 11.36 2.51 -10.41
C SER A 159 9.96 3.07 -10.72
N ALA A 160 9.56 3.05 -12.00
CA ALA A 160 8.35 3.75 -12.45
C ALA A 160 7.04 3.15 -11.89
N GLY A 161 7.10 1.96 -11.29
CA GLY A 161 5.96 1.27 -10.69
C GLY A 161 5.88 1.38 -9.17
N ALA A 162 6.92 1.82 -8.45
CA ALA A 162 6.92 1.84 -6.99
C ALA A 162 6.33 3.15 -6.45
N ILE A 163 5.36 3.08 -5.52
CA ILE A 163 4.85 4.23 -4.77
C ILE A 163 5.92 4.71 -3.79
N ALA A 164 6.49 3.78 -3.04
CA ALA A 164 7.58 3.97 -2.13
C ALA A 164 8.43 2.69 -2.06
N ILE A 165 9.66 2.83 -1.57
CA ILE A 165 10.57 1.72 -1.35
C ILE A 165 11.20 1.89 0.03
N THR A 166 11.21 0.82 0.81
CA THR A 166 11.89 0.77 2.10
C THR A 166 13.04 -0.23 2.06
N TYR A 167 14.25 0.26 2.35
CA TYR A 167 15.48 -0.52 2.41
C TYR A 167 15.80 -0.78 3.87
N ILE A 168 15.77 -2.04 4.31
CA ILE A 168 16.13 -2.43 5.67
C ILE A 168 17.47 -3.14 5.65
N ARG A 169 18.42 -2.65 6.45
CA ARG A 169 19.70 -3.30 6.67
C ARG A 169 19.79 -3.74 8.12
N TYR A 170 20.09 -5.02 8.35
CA TYR A 170 20.08 -5.60 9.69
C TYR A 170 21.28 -6.51 9.94
N TYR A 171 21.66 -6.63 11.21
CA TYR A 171 22.70 -7.54 11.65
C TYR A 171 22.16 -8.97 11.67
N THR A 172 22.72 -9.82 10.82
CA THR A 172 22.29 -11.23 10.68
C THR A 172 22.44 -12.08 11.94
N ALA A 173 23.37 -11.72 12.84
CA ALA A 173 23.61 -12.44 14.07
C ALA A 173 22.54 -12.17 15.15
N THR A 174 21.87 -11.01 15.07
CA THR A 174 20.96 -10.54 16.13
C THR A 174 19.56 -10.20 15.61
N GLY A 175 19.36 -10.09 14.30
CA GLY A 175 18.10 -9.58 13.74
C GLY A 175 17.85 -8.11 14.04
N ILE A 176 18.83 -7.35 14.55
CA ILE A 176 18.63 -5.94 14.90
C ILE A 176 18.84 -5.07 13.66
N VAL A 177 17.91 -4.14 13.41
CA VAL A 177 18.04 -3.11 12.37
C VAL A 177 19.31 -2.28 12.62
N ALA A 178 20.18 -2.22 11.62
CA ALA A 178 21.39 -1.42 11.59
C ALA A 178 21.16 -0.04 10.96
N ASP A 179 20.34 0.00 9.90
CA ASP A 179 20.12 1.16 9.06
C ASP A 179 18.83 0.96 8.24
N VAL A 180 18.05 2.02 8.04
CA VAL A 180 16.82 1.97 7.23
C VAL A 180 16.59 3.25 6.44
N ASP A 181 16.31 3.12 5.15
CA ASP A 181 15.91 4.24 4.30
C ASP A 181 14.52 4.01 3.71
N THR A 182 13.64 5.00 3.80
CA THR A 182 12.36 5.01 3.07
C THR A 182 12.38 6.12 2.02
N VAL A 183 12.11 5.71 0.78
CA VAL A 183 12.11 6.58 -0.40
C VAL A 183 10.70 6.64 -0.97
N PHE A 184 10.06 7.79 -0.86
CA PHE A 184 8.80 8.05 -1.54
C PHE A 184 9.06 8.45 -3.01
N ASN A 185 8.27 7.92 -3.95
CA ASN A 185 8.49 8.19 -5.36
C ASN A 185 8.06 9.62 -5.73
N SER A 186 9.06 10.46 -6.03
CA SER A 186 8.88 11.84 -6.50
C SER A 186 8.15 11.98 -7.85
N ARG A 187 7.90 10.88 -8.58
CA ARG A 187 7.15 10.90 -9.84
C ARG A 187 5.64 10.91 -9.64
N TYR A 188 5.15 10.51 -8.47
CA TYR A 188 3.74 10.54 -8.15
C TYR A 188 3.34 11.86 -7.49
N PRO A 189 2.08 12.30 -7.65
CA PRO A 189 1.56 13.40 -6.84
C PRO A 189 1.38 12.95 -5.39
N TRP A 190 1.67 13.85 -4.45
CA TRP A 190 1.59 13.62 -3.01
C TRP A 190 0.75 14.69 -2.33
N ALA A 191 -0.01 14.28 -1.32
CA ALA A 191 -0.83 15.14 -0.48
C ALA A 191 -0.82 14.65 0.98
N VAL A 192 -1.28 15.50 1.89
CA VAL A 192 -1.69 15.08 3.25
C VAL A 192 -3.16 15.39 3.34
N PHE A 193 -4.01 14.37 3.19
CA PHE A 193 -5.45 14.57 3.20
C PHE A 193 -5.99 14.75 4.62
N ASN A 194 -7.10 15.48 4.73
CA ASN A 194 -7.87 15.55 5.95
C ASN A 194 -8.81 14.33 6.07
N PRO A 195 -8.66 13.47 7.10
CA PRO A 195 -9.47 12.26 7.26
C PRO A 195 -10.94 12.53 7.61
N ILE A 196 -11.31 13.78 7.90
CA ILE A 196 -12.68 14.19 8.26
C ILE A 196 -13.44 14.73 7.02
N SER A 197 -12.76 14.93 5.89
CA SER A 197 -13.34 15.54 4.68
C SER A 197 -13.11 14.67 3.44
N ASP A 198 -14.06 13.78 3.14
CA ASP A 198 -14.02 12.91 1.95
C ASP A 198 -13.81 13.68 0.63
N SER A 199 -14.21 14.96 0.59
CA SER A 199 -14.12 15.82 -0.59
C SER A 199 -12.69 16.15 -1.01
N GLU A 200 -11.71 16.12 -0.08
CA GLU A 200 -10.33 16.50 -0.40
C GLU A 200 -9.64 15.40 -1.20
N CYS A 201 -9.73 14.15 -0.72
CA CYS A 201 -9.21 12.97 -1.41
C CYS A 201 -9.86 12.79 -2.80
N GLN A 202 -11.14 13.15 -2.94
CA GLN A 202 -11.86 13.11 -4.23
C GLN A 202 -11.43 14.20 -5.21
N SER A 203 -10.84 15.31 -4.73
CA SER A 203 -10.41 16.42 -5.57
C SER A 203 -9.03 16.22 -6.19
N THR A 204 -8.18 15.38 -5.58
CA THR A 204 -6.84 15.01 -6.06
C THR A 204 -6.65 13.48 -6.00
N PRO A 205 -7.51 12.73 -6.71
CA PRO A 205 -7.63 11.28 -6.55
C PRO A 205 -6.38 10.48 -6.92
N ASP A 206 -5.50 11.04 -7.74
CA ASP A 206 -4.25 10.39 -8.14
C ASP A 206 -3.13 10.60 -7.11
N ALA A 207 -3.31 11.51 -6.14
CA ALA A 207 -2.31 11.82 -5.13
C ALA A 207 -2.28 10.74 -4.04
N TYR A 208 -1.09 10.30 -3.68
CA TYR A 208 -0.89 9.43 -2.53
C TYR A 208 -0.81 10.25 -1.26
N ASP A 209 -1.48 9.74 -0.24
CA ASP A 209 -1.43 10.32 1.08
C ASP A 209 -0.12 9.96 1.80
N VAL A 210 0.62 10.97 2.27
CA VAL A 210 1.92 10.76 2.91
C VAL A 210 1.80 9.86 4.14
N GLU A 211 0.82 10.10 5.01
CA GLU A 211 0.67 9.33 6.25
C GLU A 211 0.22 7.89 5.94
N ASN A 212 -0.76 7.69 5.04
CA ASN A 212 -1.24 6.36 4.65
C ASN A 212 -0.11 5.48 4.12
N ILE A 213 0.73 6.01 3.22
CA ILE A 213 1.86 5.25 2.68
C ILE A 213 2.93 5.09 3.77
N ALA A 214 3.23 6.14 4.54
CA ALA A 214 4.24 6.07 5.59
C ALA A 214 3.93 5.01 6.67
N VAL A 215 2.67 4.86 7.10
CA VAL A 215 2.33 3.82 8.09
C VAL A 215 2.67 2.43 7.54
N HIS A 216 2.33 2.14 6.29
CA HIS A 216 2.71 0.89 5.63
C HIS A 216 4.24 0.71 5.58
N GLU A 217 4.96 1.70 5.04
CA GLU A 217 6.43 1.62 4.95
C GLU A 217 7.10 1.42 6.31
N PHE A 218 6.58 2.08 7.35
CA PHE A 218 7.10 1.97 8.71
C PHE A 218 6.72 0.65 9.38
N GLY A 219 5.73 -0.08 8.87
CA GLY A 219 5.48 -1.47 9.22
C GLY A 219 6.68 -2.37 8.92
N HIS A 220 7.37 -2.12 7.80
CA HIS A 220 8.62 -2.82 7.52
C HIS A 220 9.76 -2.43 8.47
N TRP A 221 9.76 -1.19 9.00
CA TRP A 221 10.76 -0.78 9.99
C TRP A 221 10.64 -1.61 11.27
N VAL A 222 9.40 -1.83 11.72
CA VAL A 222 9.11 -2.61 12.94
C VAL A 222 9.19 -4.12 12.72
N GLY A 223 9.43 -4.60 11.50
CA GLY A 223 9.67 -6.02 11.24
C GLY A 223 8.50 -6.78 10.63
N LEU A 224 7.51 -6.09 10.04
CA LEU A 224 6.42 -6.73 9.33
C LEU A 224 6.71 -6.91 7.84
N ASP A 225 6.18 -8.00 7.29
CA ASP A 225 6.23 -8.32 5.87
C ASP A 225 4.99 -7.81 5.13
N ASP A 226 5.09 -7.72 3.81
CA ASP A 226 3.94 -7.44 2.95
C ASP A 226 2.92 -8.60 2.96
N LEU A 227 1.65 -8.23 2.82
CA LEU A 227 0.54 -9.15 2.59
C LEU A 227 -0.07 -8.93 1.21
N TYR A 228 -0.46 -10.02 0.54
CA TYR A 228 -0.97 -9.97 -0.83
C TYR A 228 -2.27 -10.75 -1.04
N ASP A 229 -2.83 -11.40 -0.01
CA ASP A 229 -4.15 -12.02 -0.14
C ASP A 229 -5.22 -10.92 -0.29
N VAL A 230 -6.20 -11.16 -1.16
CA VAL A 230 -7.32 -10.24 -1.39
C VAL A 230 -8.13 -9.96 -0.11
N LEU A 231 -8.11 -10.90 0.86
CA LEU A 231 -8.74 -10.74 2.17
C LEU A 231 -8.01 -9.71 3.05
N ASP A 232 -6.72 -9.49 2.82
CA ASP A 232 -5.87 -8.57 3.58
C ASP A 232 -5.94 -7.14 3.06
N LYS A 233 -6.68 -6.88 1.97
CA LYS A 233 -6.71 -5.60 1.26
C LYS A 233 -7.02 -4.37 2.14
N ASP A 234 -7.61 -4.56 3.32
CA ASP A 234 -7.99 -3.51 4.26
C ASP A 234 -7.05 -3.45 5.49
N LEU A 235 -6.03 -4.32 5.56
CA LEU A 235 -4.92 -4.23 6.51
C LEU A 235 -3.88 -3.20 6.04
N THR A 236 -3.12 -2.67 7.00
CA THR A 236 -2.04 -1.72 6.73
C THR A 236 -0.92 -2.37 5.93
N MET A 237 -0.53 -3.61 6.25
CA MET A 237 0.56 -4.31 5.57
C MET A 237 0.20 -4.89 4.20
N TYR A 238 -0.98 -4.58 3.64
CA TYR A 238 -1.29 -4.97 2.27
C TYR A 238 -0.41 -4.24 1.26
N GLY A 239 0.38 -4.98 0.47
CA GLY A 239 1.47 -4.47 -0.38
C GLY A 239 1.04 -3.62 -1.59
N TYR A 240 -0.26 -3.34 -1.74
CA TYR A 240 -0.80 -2.48 -2.78
C TYR A 240 -1.51 -1.23 -2.23
N GLY A 241 -1.15 -0.06 -2.74
CA GLY A 241 -1.74 1.24 -2.42
C GLY A 241 -2.55 1.86 -3.55
N ALA A 242 -3.36 2.87 -3.25
CA ALA A 242 -4.11 3.64 -4.25
C ALA A 242 -4.07 5.14 -3.91
N GLY A 243 -4.20 5.98 -4.94
CA GLY A 243 -4.38 7.42 -4.73
C GLY A 243 -5.70 7.72 -4.01
N GLY A 244 -5.72 8.74 -3.17
CA GLY A 244 -6.88 9.07 -2.33
C GLY A 244 -7.17 8.08 -1.20
N GLU A 245 -6.34 7.05 -1.00
CA GLU A 245 -6.53 6.05 0.05
C GLU A 245 -6.10 6.55 1.43
N LEU A 246 -6.94 6.33 2.44
CA LEU A 246 -6.67 6.63 3.86
C LEU A 246 -6.73 5.42 4.79
N LYS A 247 -7.11 4.25 4.29
CA LYS A 247 -7.39 3.06 5.11
C LYS A 247 -6.18 2.63 5.96
N LYS A 248 -4.95 2.81 5.46
CA LYS A 248 -3.72 2.35 6.11
C LYS A 248 -3.18 3.30 7.17
N ARG A 249 -3.80 4.47 7.36
CA ARG A 249 -3.47 5.35 8.50
C ARG A 249 -3.78 4.71 9.86
N THR A 250 -4.65 3.71 9.88
CA THR A 250 -5.06 2.97 11.07
C THR A 250 -4.76 1.49 10.91
N LEU A 251 -4.37 0.81 11.99
CA LEU A 251 -3.99 -0.60 11.97
C LEU A 251 -5.20 -1.53 12.09
N GLY A 252 -5.19 -2.64 11.34
CA GLY A 252 -6.08 -3.78 11.55
C GLY A 252 -5.59 -4.74 12.63
N THR A 253 -6.38 -5.78 12.91
CA THR A 253 -6.03 -6.77 13.96
C THR A 253 -4.77 -7.55 13.64
N GLY A 254 -4.61 -7.95 12.37
CA GLY A 254 -3.40 -8.59 11.88
C GLY A 254 -2.14 -7.73 12.09
N ASP A 255 -2.20 -6.45 11.71
CA ASP A 255 -1.07 -5.52 11.87
C ASP A 255 -0.65 -5.36 13.35
N ILE A 256 -1.62 -5.22 14.25
CA ILE A 256 -1.38 -5.09 15.70
C ILE A 256 -0.82 -6.40 16.28
N THR A 257 -1.35 -7.54 15.85
CA THR A 257 -0.87 -8.84 16.33
C THR A 257 0.55 -9.09 15.83
N GLY A 258 0.81 -8.82 14.56
CA GLY A 258 2.13 -8.94 13.94
C GLY A 258 3.19 -8.16 14.70
N VAL A 259 2.97 -6.86 14.96
CA VAL A 259 3.99 -6.05 15.65
C VAL A 259 4.27 -6.55 17.07
N ASN A 260 3.26 -7.09 17.76
CA ASN A 260 3.43 -7.68 19.09
C ASN A 260 4.15 -9.04 19.08
N GLU A 261 4.18 -9.74 17.94
CA GLU A 261 4.86 -11.02 17.74
C GLU A 261 6.30 -10.87 17.20
N VAL A 262 6.73 -9.65 16.85
CA VAL A 262 8.11 -9.37 16.48
C VAL A 262 9.02 -9.70 17.67
N ALA A 263 9.75 -10.82 17.53
CA ALA A 263 10.63 -11.32 18.57
C ALA A 263 11.96 -10.56 18.62
N PRO A 264 12.54 -10.35 19.82
CA PRO A 264 13.88 -9.80 19.94
C PRO A 264 15.01 -10.73 19.53
#